data_AF-A0A9P6NIW5-F1
#
_entry.id   AF-A0A9P6NIW5-F1
#
_cell.length_a   1.000
_cell.length_b   1.000
_cell.length_c   1.000
_cell.angle_alpha   90.00
_cell.angle_beta   90.00
_cell.angle_gamma   90.00
#
_symmetry.space_group_name_H-M   'P 1'
#
loop_
_entity.id
_entity.type
_entity.pdbx_description
1 polymer ?
#
loop_
_entity_poly.entity_id
_entity_poly.type
_entity_poly.pdbx_seq_one_letter_code
_entity_poly.pdbx_strand_id
1 'polypeptide(L)'
;VYMLLYNLRYKSQALTNLQIFLFFLNGAIFTFTSLILALQAHLYPSRAKAVLFDPATTIFVPTLALNVATLILGLVNYAFPAKVVSWETLEVLFYCYVVLALVICIPLLVAWYNKPHDLKTFTPAWAFLLFPMMLVGVVASRIISTMPLDSPQAVSVLFLGYMFQGLGTCMTFFYIPIYLSRIMQTGFMEGHQANGAFVMAGPPGFTVKDFSRPPELANDLQEMMTEEVGMVFFGVGVLMGIFLLGLCLVLFLMALIPYYSKLHKKLSEVLGLWATTFPIVGMTTALRLLGDIFQSGTLHFAQHVMTAFVFCAYVVALTFTVLALYKQQILFSSSEQVL
;
A
#
# COMPACT_ATOMS: atom_id res chain seq x y z
N VAL A 1 4.37 -8.74 -0.42
CA VAL A 1 4.45 -10.07 -1.08
C VAL A 1 3.67 -11.15 -0.36
N TYR A 2 3.88 -11.38 0.93
CA TYR A 2 3.15 -12.44 1.67
C TYR A 2 1.62 -12.32 1.53
N MET A 3 1.07 -11.10 1.52
CA MET A 3 -0.35 -10.82 1.27
C MET A 3 -0.84 -11.35 -0.10
N LEU A 4 -0.01 -11.23 -1.14
CA LEU A 4 -0.37 -11.73 -2.48
C LEU A 4 -0.33 -13.24 -2.53
N LEU A 5 0.69 -13.84 -1.89
CA LEU A 5 0.78 -15.31 -1.79
C LEU A 5 -0.42 -15.88 -1.01
N TYR A 6 -0.86 -15.19 0.04
CA TYR A 6 -2.06 -15.57 0.79
C TYR A 6 -3.35 -15.52 -0.03
N ASN A 7 -3.44 -14.60 -1.00
CA ASN A 7 -4.64 -14.46 -1.84
C ASN A 7 -4.71 -15.46 -3.01
N LEU A 8 -3.67 -16.28 -3.23
CA LEU A 8 -3.70 -17.33 -4.24
C LEU A 8 -4.76 -18.40 -3.89
N ARG A 9 -5.49 -18.86 -4.92
CA ARG A 9 -6.57 -19.85 -4.78
C ARG A 9 -6.03 -21.23 -4.39
N TYR A 10 -4.90 -21.62 -4.96
CA TYR A 10 -4.25 -22.90 -4.68
C TYR A 10 -3.10 -22.70 -3.69
N LYS A 11 -3.23 -23.32 -2.51
CA LYS A 11 -2.23 -23.23 -1.44
C LYS A 11 -1.62 -24.60 -1.19
N SER A 12 -0.34 -24.74 -1.54
CA SER A 12 0.46 -25.86 -1.05
C SER A 12 0.95 -25.56 0.37
N GLN A 13 1.33 -26.60 1.11
CA GLN A 13 1.94 -26.42 2.43
C GLN A 13 3.23 -25.60 2.34
N ALA A 14 4.04 -25.83 1.30
CA ALA A 14 5.27 -25.06 1.06
C ALA A 14 4.98 -23.57 0.86
N LEU A 15 3.93 -23.21 0.10
CA LEU A 15 3.52 -21.83 -0.09
C LEU A 15 3.03 -21.20 1.23
N THR A 16 2.31 -21.99 2.04
CA THR A 16 1.83 -21.57 3.36
C THR A 16 2.98 -21.31 4.34
N ASN A 17 4.01 -22.14 4.32
CA ASN A 17 5.21 -21.92 5.14
C ASN A 17 5.98 -20.68 4.66
N LEU A 18 6.11 -20.50 3.34
CA LEU A 18 6.81 -19.36 2.74
C LEU A 18 6.14 -18.02 3.08
N GLN A 19 4.81 -17.92 2.97
CA GLN A 19 4.09 -16.68 3.28
C GLN A 19 4.23 -16.30 4.76
N ILE A 20 4.19 -17.28 5.68
CA ILE A 20 4.36 -17.06 7.12
C ILE A 20 5.79 -16.60 7.42
N PHE A 21 6.79 -17.26 6.83
CA PHE A 21 8.19 -16.84 6.93
C PHE A 21 8.39 -15.39 6.47
N LEU A 22 7.85 -15.03 5.30
CA LEU A 22 7.95 -13.67 4.78
C LEU A 22 7.22 -12.63 5.66
N PHE A 23 6.13 -13.00 6.32
CA PHE A 23 5.46 -12.14 7.29
C PHE A 23 6.34 -11.85 8.51
N PHE A 24 6.94 -12.88 9.11
CA PHE A 24 7.86 -12.70 10.24
C PHE A 24 9.13 -11.95 9.85
N LEU A 25 9.69 -12.22 8.66
CA LEU A 25 10.83 -11.49 8.11
C LEU A 25 10.50 -10.00 7.96
N ASN A 26 9.30 -9.65 7.46
CA ASN A 26 8.85 -8.27 7.37
C ASN A 26 8.77 -7.60 8.74
N GLY A 27 8.22 -8.29 9.75
CA GLY A 27 8.18 -7.80 11.13
C GLY A 27 9.58 -7.58 11.73
N ALA A 28 10.52 -8.48 11.48
CA ALA A 28 11.90 -8.37 11.94
C ALA A 28 12.61 -7.17 11.29
N ILE A 29 12.50 -7.00 9.97
CA ILE A 29 13.08 -5.87 9.23
C ILE A 29 12.46 -4.54 9.71
N PHE A 30 11.14 -4.49 9.87
CA PHE A 30 10.44 -3.31 10.36
C PHE A 30 10.92 -2.91 11.77
N THR A 31 11.02 -3.88 12.67
CA THR A 31 11.49 -3.64 14.04
C THR A 31 12.94 -3.15 14.04
N PHE A 32 13.82 -3.81 13.30
CA PHE A 32 15.23 -3.44 13.19
C PHE A 32 15.41 -2.02 12.63
N THR A 33 14.76 -1.70 11.52
CA THR A 33 14.84 -0.37 10.88
C THR A 33 14.23 0.73 11.74
N SER A 34 13.11 0.45 12.42
CA SER A 34 12.48 1.39 13.35
C SER A 34 13.36 1.69 14.55
N LEU A 35 14.03 0.67 15.11
CA LEU A 35 14.99 0.85 16.21
C LEU A 35 16.19 1.70 15.78
N ILE A 36 16.73 1.48 14.57
CA ILE A 36 17.82 2.31 14.03
C ILE A 36 17.37 3.77 13.85
N LEU A 37 16.19 4.01 13.27
CA LEU A 37 15.65 5.36 13.09
C LEU A 37 15.38 6.05 14.44
N ALA A 38 14.85 5.32 15.42
CA ALA A 38 14.65 5.83 16.77
C ALA A 38 15.98 6.19 17.45
N LEU A 39 16.99 5.33 17.30
CA LEU A 39 18.35 5.60 17.79
C LEU A 39 18.97 6.82 17.10
N GLN A 40 18.82 6.95 15.79
CA GLN A 40 19.30 8.11 15.03
C GLN A 40 18.60 9.40 15.46
N ALA A 41 17.29 9.36 15.71
CA ALA A 41 16.54 10.51 16.22
C ALA A 41 16.98 10.91 17.64
N HIS A 42 17.35 9.94 18.47
CA HIS A 42 17.85 10.18 19.82
C HIS A 42 19.28 10.71 19.84
N LEU A 43 20.20 10.11 19.09
CA LEU A 43 21.62 10.48 19.05
C LEU A 43 21.89 11.72 18.21
N TYR A 44 21.13 11.95 17.13
CA TYR A 44 21.35 13.03 16.16
C TYR A 44 20.05 13.82 15.89
N PRO A 45 19.45 14.49 16.89
CA PRO A 45 18.14 15.13 16.78
C PRO A 45 18.10 16.23 15.71
N SER A 46 19.19 16.98 15.51
CA SER A 46 19.27 18.00 14.46
C SER A 46 19.17 17.41 13.05
N ARG A 47 19.80 16.25 12.80
CA ARG A 47 19.71 15.55 11.51
C ARG A 47 18.33 14.95 11.30
N ALA A 48 17.75 14.36 12.34
CA ALA A 48 16.39 13.84 12.26
C ALA A 48 15.38 14.94 11.95
N LYS A 49 15.52 16.13 12.56
CA LYS A 49 14.72 17.31 12.20
C LYS A 49 14.94 17.72 10.75
N ALA A 50 16.19 17.75 10.27
CA ALA A 50 16.46 18.09 8.88
C ALA A 50 15.74 17.14 7.89
N VAL A 51 15.74 15.84 8.15
CA VAL A 51 15.00 14.84 7.35
C VAL A 51 13.49 15.05 7.43
N LEU A 52 12.94 15.39 8.60
CA LEU A 52 11.50 15.63 8.78
C LEU A 52 11.00 16.93 8.13
N PHE A 53 11.89 17.88 7.81
CA PHE A 53 11.53 19.17 7.22
C PHE A 53 12.02 19.35 5.79
N ASP A 54 12.85 18.43 5.28
CA ASP A 54 13.29 18.39 3.90
C ASP A 54 12.18 17.78 3.01
N PRO A 55 11.62 18.52 2.05
CA PRO A 55 10.57 18.02 1.18
C PRO A 55 10.94 16.72 0.43
N ALA A 56 12.20 16.53 0.05
CA ALA A 56 12.59 15.35 -0.71
C ALA A 56 12.46 14.05 0.12
N THR A 57 12.70 14.13 1.43
CA THR A 57 12.73 12.97 2.33
C THR A 57 11.48 12.84 3.19
N THR A 58 10.82 13.94 3.52
CA THR A 58 9.61 13.99 4.37
C THR A 58 8.46 13.14 3.82
N ILE A 59 8.31 13.07 2.49
CA ILE A 59 7.27 12.28 1.83
C ILE A 59 7.35 10.78 2.15
N PHE A 60 8.51 10.28 2.61
CA PHE A 60 8.71 8.88 2.96
C PHE A 60 8.45 8.57 4.43
N VAL A 61 8.34 9.58 5.32
CA VAL A 61 8.01 9.37 6.75
C VAL A 61 6.69 8.60 6.94
N PRO A 62 5.61 8.87 6.18
CA PRO A 62 4.37 8.09 6.24
C PRO A 62 4.51 6.59 5.96
N THR A 63 5.61 6.16 5.31
CA THR A 63 5.84 4.72 5.02
C THR A 63 6.01 3.88 6.29
N LEU A 64 6.33 4.50 7.43
CA LEU A 64 6.27 3.84 8.74
C LEU A 64 4.86 3.34 9.03
N ALA A 65 3.86 4.20 8.89
CA ALA A 65 2.46 3.84 9.09
C ALA A 65 1.98 2.83 8.03
N LEU A 66 2.45 2.93 6.78
CA LEU A 66 2.15 1.90 5.76
C LEU A 66 2.59 0.51 6.20
N ASN A 67 3.80 0.38 6.76
CA ASN A 67 4.27 -0.90 7.26
C ASN A 67 3.43 -1.42 8.43
N VAL A 68 3.05 -0.56 9.38
CA VAL A 68 2.13 -0.94 10.48
C VAL A 68 0.81 -1.50 9.93
N ALA A 69 0.22 -0.86 8.92
CA ALA A 69 -0.99 -1.35 8.26
C ALA A 69 -0.81 -2.76 7.70
N THR A 70 0.32 -3.01 7.01
CA THR A 70 0.61 -4.33 6.44
C THR A 70 0.79 -5.39 7.53
N LEU A 71 1.41 -5.05 8.67
CA LEU A 71 1.58 -5.97 9.79
C LEU A 71 0.22 -6.35 10.40
N ILE A 72 -0.67 -5.38 10.60
CA ILE A 72 -2.04 -5.63 11.06
C ILE A 72 -2.78 -6.56 10.08
N LEU A 73 -2.68 -6.30 8.77
CA LEU A 73 -3.25 -7.18 7.74
C LEU A 73 -2.65 -8.61 7.80
N GLY A 74 -1.37 -8.73 8.14
CA GLY A 74 -0.72 -10.03 8.37
C GLY A 74 -1.26 -10.75 9.62
N LEU A 75 -1.50 -10.03 10.71
CA LEU A 75 -2.13 -10.59 11.91
C LEU A 75 -3.53 -11.13 11.61
N VAL A 76 -4.34 -10.39 10.84
CA VAL A 76 -5.65 -10.86 10.38
C VAL A 76 -5.54 -12.16 9.57
N ASN A 77 -4.54 -12.27 8.69
CA ASN A 77 -4.42 -13.44 7.81
C ASN A 77 -3.79 -14.67 8.46
N TYR A 78 -2.92 -14.48 9.45
CA TYR A 78 -2.10 -15.57 10.01
C TYR A 78 -2.32 -15.80 11.50
N ALA A 79 -2.39 -14.74 12.32
CA ALA A 79 -2.47 -14.85 13.77
C ALA A 79 -3.91 -15.10 14.26
N PHE A 80 -4.90 -14.47 13.62
CA PHE A 80 -6.32 -14.64 13.96
C PHE A 80 -6.82 -16.06 13.63
N PRO A 81 -6.60 -16.66 12.44
CA PRO A 81 -6.98 -18.04 12.17
C PRO A 81 -6.26 -19.05 13.06
N ALA A 82 -5.04 -18.73 13.51
CA ALA A 82 -4.28 -19.52 14.47
C ALA A 82 -4.75 -19.33 15.93
N LYS A 83 -5.77 -18.50 16.18
CA LYS A 83 -6.32 -18.18 17.51
C LYS A 83 -5.29 -17.57 18.48
N VAL A 84 -4.23 -16.95 17.95
CA VAL A 84 -3.20 -16.25 18.74
C VAL A 84 -3.66 -14.84 19.11
N VAL A 85 -4.49 -14.24 18.25
CA VAL A 85 -5.01 -12.87 18.41
C VAL A 85 -6.53 -12.92 18.29
N SER A 86 -7.23 -12.20 19.17
CA SER A 86 -8.70 -12.08 19.15
C SER A 86 -9.16 -10.92 18.27
N TRP A 87 -10.44 -10.88 17.92
CA TRP A 87 -11.00 -9.80 17.09
C TRP A 87 -10.98 -8.45 17.83
N GLU A 88 -11.15 -8.46 19.17
CA GLU A 88 -11.05 -7.27 20.03
C GLU A 88 -9.64 -6.67 19.99
N THR A 89 -8.62 -7.53 19.95
CA THR A 89 -7.22 -7.07 19.83
C THR A 89 -6.99 -6.42 18.47
N LEU A 90 -7.55 -6.99 17.39
CA LEU A 90 -7.47 -6.41 16.05
C LEU A 90 -8.21 -5.08 15.95
N GLU A 91 -9.36 -4.95 16.62
CA GLU A 91 -10.10 -3.69 16.73
C GLU A 91 -9.26 -2.60 17.40
N VAL A 92 -8.63 -2.90 18.55
CA VAL A 92 -7.75 -1.93 19.22
C VAL A 92 -6.60 -1.50 18.30
N LEU A 93 -5.99 -2.45 17.60
CA LEU A 93 -4.93 -2.17 16.62
C LEU A 93 -5.43 -1.32 15.44
N PHE A 94 -6.68 -1.50 15.00
CA PHE A 94 -7.30 -0.66 13.97
C PHE A 94 -7.39 0.80 14.41
N TYR A 95 -7.92 1.06 15.60
CA TYR A 95 -8.03 2.42 16.11
C TYR A 95 -6.67 3.06 16.37
N CYS A 96 -5.72 2.29 16.90
CA CYS A 96 -4.34 2.74 17.05
C CYS A 96 -3.74 3.14 15.68
N TYR A 97 -4.03 2.35 14.64
CA TYR A 97 -3.59 2.65 13.28
C TYR A 97 -4.23 3.92 12.70
N VAL A 98 -5.53 4.12 12.92
CA VAL A 98 -6.24 5.34 12.48
C VAL A 98 -5.61 6.58 13.11
N VAL A 99 -5.37 6.55 14.42
CA VAL A 99 -4.71 7.65 15.14
C VAL A 99 -3.30 7.87 14.62
N LEU A 100 -2.50 6.80 14.46
CA LEU A 100 -1.15 6.87 13.91
C LEU A 100 -1.13 7.50 12.51
N ALA A 101 -2.05 7.09 11.63
CA ALA A 101 -2.17 7.63 10.28
C ALA A 101 -2.50 9.12 10.30
N LEU A 102 -3.43 9.57 11.14
CA LEU A 102 -3.80 10.98 11.26
C LEU A 102 -2.66 11.82 11.84
N VAL A 103 -2.03 11.36 12.93
CA VAL A 103 -0.93 12.07 13.60
C VAL A 103 0.29 12.23 12.69
N ILE A 104 0.54 11.27 11.80
CA ILE A 104 1.64 11.39 10.83
C ILE A 104 1.21 12.20 9.61
N CYS A 105 0.09 11.87 8.97
CA CYS A 105 -0.27 12.45 7.68
C CYS A 105 -0.70 13.92 7.79
N ILE A 106 -1.52 14.31 8.77
CA ILE A 106 -2.10 15.66 8.81
C ILE A 106 -1.01 16.74 9.00
N PRO A 107 -0.08 16.65 9.99
CA PRO A 107 0.97 17.65 10.14
C PRO A 107 1.89 17.71 8.92
N LEU A 108 2.22 16.57 8.32
CA LEU A 108 3.07 16.51 7.15
C LEU A 108 2.39 17.11 5.91
N LEU A 109 1.08 16.91 5.73
CA LEU A 109 0.32 17.55 4.66
C LEU A 109 0.28 19.07 4.83
N VAL A 110 0.01 19.55 6.04
CA VAL A 110 0.02 20.99 6.33
C VAL A 110 1.40 21.57 6.05
N ALA A 111 2.47 20.93 6.53
CA ALA A 111 3.84 21.38 6.29
C ALA A 111 4.22 21.32 4.80
N TRP A 112 3.76 20.29 4.08
CA TRP A 112 4.00 20.11 2.65
C TRP A 112 3.37 21.22 1.82
N TYR A 113 2.08 21.49 2.03
CA TYR A 113 1.34 22.48 1.26
C TYR A 113 1.59 23.93 1.70
N ASN A 114 2.29 24.15 2.82
CA ASN A 114 2.77 25.46 3.22
C ASN A 114 3.95 25.97 2.37
N LYS A 115 4.47 25.16 1.45
CA LYS A 115 5.52 25.54 0.51
C LYS A 115 5.03 25.34 -0.93
N PRO A 116 5.38 26.23 -1.87
CA PRO A 116 5.09 26.03 -3.28
C PRO A 116 5.95 24.89 -3.84
N HIS A 117 5.38 24.11 -4.77
CA HIS A 117 6.07 23.01 -5.44
C HIS A 117 5.90 23.12 -6.96
N ASP A 118 6.98 22.86 -7.71
CA ASP A 118 6.91 22.80 -9.17
C ASP A 118 6.34 21.44 -9.63
N LEU A 119 5.26 21.48 -10.41
CA LEU A 119 4.63 20.28 -10.97
C LEU A 119 5.55 19.48 -11.89
N LYS A 120 6.58 20.09 -12.49
CA LYS A 120 7.58 19.37 -13.29
C LYS A 120 8.41 18.40 -12.45
N THR A 121 8.54 18.68 -11.15
CA THR A 121 9.23 17.84 -10.17
C THR A 121 8.32 16.82 -9.49
N PHE A 122 7.03 16.80 -9.84
CA PHE A 122 6.08 15.86 -9.27
C PHE A 122 6.57 14.43 -9.43
N THR A 123 6.53 13.69 -8.32
CA THR A 123 6.76 12.24 -8.30
C THR A 123 5.58 11.56 -7.65
N PRO A 124 5.25 10.31 -8.05
CA PRO A 124 4.14 9.57 -7.46
C PRO A 124 4.31 9.32 -5.96
N ALA A 125 5.55 9.35 -5.46
CA ALA A 125 5.87 9.23 -4.04
C ALA A 125 5.23 10.35 -3.19
N TRP A 126 4.87 11.49 -3.77
CA TRP A 126 4.14 12.54 -3.04
C TRP A 126 2.79 12.06 -2.50
N ALA A 127 2.22 11.01 -3.10
CA ALA A 127 0.98 10.43 -2.62
C ALA A 127 1.15 9.68 -1.29
N PHE A 128 2.38 9.33 -0.89
CA PHE A 128 2.66 8.68 0.39
C PHE A 128 2.23 9.51 1.59
N LEU A 129 2.17 10.84 1.46
CA LEU A 129 1.62 11.75 2.48
C LEU A 129 0.17 11.42 2.88
N LEU A 130 -0.57 10.72 2.02
CA LEU A 130 -1.99 10.37 2.23
C LEU A 130 -2.21 8.86 2.29
N PHE A 131 -1.29 8.05 1.77
CA PHE A 131 -1.48 6.60 1.65
C PHE A 131 -1.82 5.90 2.97
N PRO A 132 -1.24 6.24 4.13
CA PRO A 132 -1.66 5.62 5.39
C PRO A 132 -3.12 5.89 5.72
N MET A 133 -3.60 7.12 5.51
CA MET A 133 -5.02 7.42 5.69
C MET A 133 -5.87 6.61 4.72
N MET A 134 -5.48 6.48 3.45
CA MET A 134 -6.18 5.60 2.49
C MET A 134 -6.23 4.14 2.95
N LEU A 135 -5.13 3.60 3.50
CA LEU A 135 -5.05 2.20 3.94
C LEU A 135 -5.95 1.90 5.15
N VAL A 136 -6.47 2.90 5.86
CA VAL A 136 -7.50 2.69 6.90
C VAL A 136 -8.70 1.92 6.32
N GLY A 137 -9.14 2.26 5.10
CA GLY A 137 -10.20 1.54 4.40
C GLY A 137 -9.87 0.06 4.16
N VAL A 138 -8.65 -0.20 3.66
CA VAL A 138 -8.16 -1.56 3.37
C VAL A 138 -8.00 -2.41 4.64
N VAL A 139 -7.59 -1.80 5.75
CA VAL A 139 -7.45 -2.46 7.05
C VAL A 139 -8.84 -2.74 7.64
N ALA A 140 -9.76 -1.77 7.63
CA ALA A 140 -11.14 -1.95 8.04
C ALA A 140 -11.80 -3.11 7.28
N SER A 141 -11.59 -3.18 5.96
CA SER A 141 -12.14 -4.25 5.13
C SER A 141 -11.58 -5.64 5.46
N ARG A 142 -10.44 -5.76 6.13
CA ARG A 142 -9.98 -7.08 6.61
C ARG A 142 -10.44 -7.39 8.02
N ILE A 143 -10.48 -6.39 8.89
CA ILE A 143 -10.81 -6.59 10.30
C ILE A 143 -12.29 -6.88 10.48
N ILE A 144 -13.17 -6.29 9.67
CA ILE A 144 -14.62 -6.56 9.75
C ILE A 144 -14.97 -8.04 9.49
N SER A 145 -14.17 -8.78 8.72
CA SER A 145 -14.39 -10.24 8.54
C SER A 145 -13.97 -11.09 9.74
N THR A 146 -13.43 -10.48 10.79
CA THR A 146 -13.00 -11.18 12.02
C THR A 146 -13.95 -10.97 13.19
N MET A 147 -14.84 -9.97 13.10
CA MET A 147 -15.73 -9.58 14.20
C MET A 147 -17.19 -9.99 13.92
N PRO A 148 -18.01 -10.13 14.97
CA PRO A 148 -19.47 -10.25 14.84
C PRO A 148 -20.06 -9.00 14.19
N LEU A 149 -20.86 -9.19 13.14
CA LEU A 149 -21.42 -8.09 12.33
C LEU A 149 -22.56 -7.34 13.04
N ASP A 150 -23.19 -7.97 14.03
CA ASP A 150 -24.23 -7.43 14.91
C ASP A 150 -23.67 -6.48 15.98
N SER A 151 -22.34 -6.37 16.10
CA SER A 151 -21.70 -5.52 17.09
C SER A 151 -21.71 -4.04 16.67
N PRO A 152 -21.99 -3.08 17.59
CA PRO A 152 -21.83 -1.64 17.31
C PRO A 152 -20.43 -1.25 16.82
N GLN A 153 -19.42 -2.02 17.25
CA GLN A 153 -18.03 -1.90 16.84
C GLN A 153 -17.86 -2.14 15.34
N ALA A 154 -18.58 -3.12 14.76
CA ALA A 154 -18.56 -3.38 13.32
C ALA A 154 -19.01 -2.17 12.50
N VAL A 155 -20.06 -1.49 12.94
CA VAL A 155 -20.58 -0.27 12.30
C VAL A 155 -19.52 0.84 12.32
N SER A 156 -18.86 1.06 13.46
CA SER A 156 -17.84 2.10 13.60
C SER A 156 -16.61 1.86 12.73
N VAL A 157 -16.15 0.61 12.63
CA VAL A 157 -15.02 0.21 11.77
C VAL A 157 -15.39 0.36 10.30
N LEU A 158 -16.61 -0.03 9.89
CA LEU A 158 -17.11 0.17 8.53
C LEU A 158 -17.21 1.65 8.17
N PHE A 159 -17.79 2.47 9.04
CA PHE A 159 -17.96 3.89 8.81
C PHE A 159 -16.61 4.59 8.59
N LEU A 160 -15.64 4.38 9.49
CA LEU A 160 -14.29 4.90 9.32
C LEU A 160 -13.61 4.34 8.07
N GLY A 161 -13.79 3.04 7.81
CA GLY A 161 -13.27 2.40 6.61
C GLY A 161 -13.74 3.08 5.33
N TYR A 162 -15.06 3.29 5.17
CA TYR A 162 -15.63 3.96 4.00
C TYR A 162 -15.22 5.43 3.91
N MET A 163 -15.19 6.16 5.04
CA MET A 163 -14.79 7.57 5.06
C MET A 163 -13.36 7.75 4.53
N PHE A 164 -12.41 6.98 5.06
CA PHE A 164 -11.01 7.06 4.65
C PHE A 164 -10.75 6.45 3.26
N GLN A 165 -11.53 5.43 2.88
CA GLN A 165 -11.48 4.90 1.52
C GLN A 165 -11.94 5.95 0.51
N GLY A 166 -13.05 6.65 0.79
CA GLY A 166 -13.53 7.76 -0.03
C GLY A 166 -12.51 8.88 -0.17
N LEU A 167 -11.83 9.24 0.94
CA LEU A 167 -10.71 10.19 0.92
C LEU A 167 -9.60 9.72 -0.03
N GLY A 168 -9.15 8.48 0.08
CA GLY A 168 -8.11 7.92 -0.79
C GLY A 168 -8.51 7.90 -2.27
N THR A 169 -9.76 7.54 -2.56
CA THR A 169 -10.31 7.55 -3.92
C THR A 169 -10.36 8.97 -4.51
N CYS A 170 -10.82 9.97 -3.76
CA CYS A 170 -10.83 11.36 -4.21
C CYS A 170 -9.41 11.87 -4.51
N MET A 171 -8.46 11.60 -3.60
CA MET A 171 -7.06 12.01 -3.79
C MET A 171 -6.42 11.33 -5.00
N THR A 172 -6.79 10.08 -5.29
CA THR A 172 -6.35 9.37 -6.50
C THR A 172 -6.77 10.14 -7.76
N PHE A 173 -8.02 10.61 -7.83
CA PHE A 173 -8.51 11.40 -8.96
C PHE A 173 -7.86 12.78 -9.07
N PHE A 174 -7.33 13.35 -7.98
CA PHE A 174 -6.57 14.61 -8.03
C PHE A 174 -5.12 14.40 -8.48
N TYR A 175 -4.46 13.33 -8.04
CA TYR A 175 -3.04 13.08 -8.33
C TYR A 175 -2.80 12.55 -9.75
N ILE A 176 -3.75 11.81 -10.33
CA ILE A 176 -3.61 11.26 -11.69
C ILE A 176 -3.47 12.37 -12.75
N PRO A 177 -4.33 13.40 -12.81
CA PRO A 177 -4.16 14.50 -13.77
C PRO A 177 -2.83 15.24 -13.60
N ILE A 178 -2.38 15.42 -12.35
CA ILE A 178 -1.07 16.05 -12.07
C ILE A 178 0.06 15.20 -12.65
N TYR A 179 0.03 13.88 -12.40
CA TYR A 179 0.99 12.94 -12.97
C TYR A 179 1.00 12.96 -14.50
N LEU A 180 -0.19 12.90 -15.13
CA LEU A 180 -0.34 12.92 -16.59
C LEU A 180 0.18 14.24 -17.18
N SER A 181 -0.13 15.38 -16.54
CA SER A 181 0.39 16.69 -16.94
C SER A 181 1.92 16.75 -16.82
N ARG A 182 2.49 16.21 -15.73
CA ARG A 182 3.95 16.14 -15.56
C ARG A 182 4.60 15.36 -16.70
N ILE A 183 4.13 14.14 -17.00
CA ILE A 183 4.74 13.33 -18.06
C ILE A 183 4.49 13.90 -19.47
N MET A 184 3.41 14.64 -19.69
CA MET A 184 3.20 15.38 -20.94
C MET A 184 4.24 16.51 -21.11
N GLN A 185 4.62 17.17 -20.03
CA GLN A 185 5.58 18.29 -20.07
C GLN A 185 7.04 17.84 -20.10
N THR A 186 7.39 16.77 -19.37
CA THR A 186 8.79 16.36 -19.17
C THR A 186 9.14 15.02 -19.81
N GLY A 187 8.16 14.32 -20.38
CA GLY A 187 8.29 12.91 -20.75
C GLY A 187 8.20 11.96 -19.55
N PHE A 188 8.36 10.66 -19.85
CA PHE A 188 8.39 9.59 -18.84
C PHE A 188 9.49 9.81 -17.80
N MET A 189 9.27 9.30 -16.59
CA MET A 189 10.25 9.39 -15.49
C MET A 189 11.52 8.61 -15.82
N GLU A 190 12.68 9.15 -15.42
CA GLU A 190 14.00 8.59 -15.70
C GLU A 190 14.78 8.31 -14.42
N GLY A 191 15.78 7.44 -14.52
CA GLY A 191 16.67 7.05 -13.44
C GLY A 191 15.94 6.37 -12.28
N HIS A 192 16.32 6.73 -11.05
CA HIS A 192 15.66 6.27 -9.82
C HIS A 192 14.14 6.50 -9.83
N GLN A 193 13.66 7.62 -10.41
CA GLN A 193 12.24 7.98 -10.41
C GLN A 193 11.39 7.06 -11.29
N ALA A 194 11.98 6.34 -12.24
CA ALA A 194 11.27 5.35 -13.06
C ALA A 194 10.60 4.26 -12.20
N ASN A 195 11.22 3.89 -11.07
CA ASN A 195 10.60 2.97 -10.11
C ASN A 195 9.33 3.54 -9.48
N GLY A 196 9.32 4.85 -9.25
CA GLY A 196 8.19 5.56 -8.66
C GLY A 196 6.95 5.56 -9.56
N ALA A 197 7.10 5.43 -10.88
CA ALA A 197 5.97 5.41 -11.81
C ALA A 197 4.95 4.31 -11.48
N PHE A 198 5.39 3.15 -10.98
CA PHE A 198 4.50 2.06 -10.56
C PHE A 198 3.57 2.45 -9.41
N VAL A 199 3.93 3.43 -8.57
CA VAL A 199 3.11 3.90 -7.46
C VAL A 199 1.77 4.46 -7.93
N MET A 200 1.70 5.04 -9.12
CA MET A 200 0.44 5.57 -9.67
C MET A 200 -0.61 4.48 -9.92
N ALA A 201 -0.20 3.24 -10.17
CA ALA A 201 -1.13 2.13 -10.35
C ALA A 201 -1.73 1.64 -9.00
N GLY A 202 -1.10 1.95 -7.87
CA GLY A 202 -1.54 1.46 -6.56
C GLY A 202 -2.92 1.96 -6.12
N PRO A 203 -3.14 3.28 -6.01
CA PRO A 203 -4.36 3.84 -5.40
C PRO A 203 -5.68 3.40 -6.06
N PRO A 204 -5.81 3.37 -7.41
CA PRO A 204 -7.01 2.82 -8.05
C PRO A 204 -7.21 1.34 -7.70
N GLY A 205 -6.13 0.55 -7.68
CA GLY A 205 -6.21 -0.90 -7.42
C GLY A 205 -6.65 -1.25 -6.00
N PHE A 206 -6.20 -0.51 -4.98
CA PHE A 206 -6.67 -0.72 -3.60
C PHE A 206 -8.16 -0.39 -3.43
N THR A 207 -8.64 0.62 -4.16
CA THR A 207 -10.03 1.08 -4.11
C THR A 207 -11.03 0.03 -4.62
N VAL A 208 -10.68 -0.74 -5.66
CA VAL A 208 -11.55 -1.81 -6.22
C VAL A 208 -11.98 -2.82 -5.15
N LYS A 209 -11.08 -3.11 -4.21
CA LYS A 209 -11.25 -4.17 -3.22
C LYS A 209 -12.36 -3.85 -2.21
N ASP A 210 -12.50 -2.59 -1.85
CA ASP A 210 -13.33 -2.18 -0.73
C ASP A 210 -14.79 -1.90 -1.14
N PHE A 211 -15.02 -1.62 -2.43
CA PHE A 211 -16.36 -1.38 -2.96
C PHE A 211 -17.12 -2.66 -3.35
N SER A 212 -16.45 -3.78 -3.66
CA SER A 212 -17.10 -4.98 -4.21
C SER A 212 -17.39 -6.08 -3.17
N ARG A 213 -17.79 -5.74 -1.93
CA ARG A 213 -18.07 -6.77 -0.90
C ARG A 213 -19.53 -7.23 -0.88
N PRO A 214 -19.78 -8.53 -0.64
CA PRO A 214 -21.13 -9.10 -0.73
C PRO A 214 -22.15 -8.41 0.20
N PRO A 215 -23.44 -8.37 -0.19
CA PRO A 215 -24.55 -7.78 0.58
C PRO A 215 -24.79 -8.40 1.96
N GLU A 216 -24.22 -9.57 2.26
CA GLU A 216 -24.38 -10.23 3.57
C GLU A 216 -23.87 -9.36 4.74
N LEU A 217 -22.92 -8.44 4.49
CA LEU A 217 -22.51 -7.43 5.47
C LEU A 217 -23.46 -6.22 5.56
N ALA A 218 -24.30 -5.99 4.56
CA ALA A 218 -25.27 -4.89 4.52
C ALA A 218 -26.57 -5.25 5.26
N ASN A 219 -26.89 -6.53 5.36
CA ASN A 219 -28.06 -7.02 6.10
C ASN A 219 -27.97 -6.75 7.62
N ASP A 220 -26.76 -6.54 8.15
CA ASP A 220 -26.54 -6.27 9.59
C ASP A 220 -26.42 -4.77 9.95
N LEU A 221 -26.54 -3.87 8.97
CA LEU A 221 -26.91 -2.46 9.23
C LEU A 221 -28.43 -2.40 9.47
N GLN A 222 -28.89 -3.14 10.49
CA GLN A 222 -30.26 -3.62 10.71
C GLN A 222 -31.37 -2.55 10.81
N GLU A 223 -31.04 -1.26 10.74
CA GLU A 223 -32.04 -0.17 10.72
C GLU A 223 -31.95 0.78 9.53
N MET A 224 -30.91 0.71 8.68
CA MET A 224 -30.68 1.74 7.64
C MET A 224 -30.64 1.25 6.18
N MET A 225 -30.49 -0.05 5.92
CA MET A 225 -30.40 -0.56 4.54
C MET A 225 -31.26 -1.81 4.32
N THR A 226 -32.22 -1.75 3.41
CA THR A 226 -32.91 -2.96 2.94
C THR A 226 -31.96 -3.81 2.09
N GLU A 227 -32.26 -5.10 1.95
CA GLU A 227 -31.51 -6.03 1.11
C GLU A 227 -31.36 -5.51 -0.33
N GLU A 228 -32.37 -4.82 -0.86
CA GLU A 228 -32.33 -4.21 -2.19
C GLU A 228 -31.27 -3.11 -2.29
N VAL A 229 -31.14 -2.29 -1.25
CA VAL A 229 -30.12 -1.25 -1.18
C VAL A 229 -28.73 -1.90 -1.13
N GLY A 230 -28.55 -2.96 -0.33
CA GLY A 230 -27.31 -3.73 -0.29
C GLY A 230 -26.89 -4.27 -1.67
N MET A 231 -27.83 -4.80 -2.45
CA MET A 231 -27.57 -5.28 -3.81
C MET A 231 -27.18 -4.15 -4.78
N VAL A 232 -27.82 -2.99 -4.68
CA VAL A 232 -27.46 -1.81 -5.51
C VAL A 232 -26.04 -1.34 -5.18
N PHE A 233 -25.70 -1.21 -3.90
CA PHE A 233 -24.35 -0.82 -3.47
C PHE A 233 -23.30 -1.82 -3.93
N PHE A 234 -23.58 -3.13 -3.85
CA PHE A 234 -22.70 -4.15 -4.40
C PHE A 234 -22.51 -4.01 -5.91
N GLY A 235 -23.60 -3.84 -6.67
CA GLY A 235 -23.55 -3.67 -8.12
C GLY A 235 -22.76 -2.43 -8.55
N VAL A 236 -23.00 -1.28 -7.90
CA VAL A 236 -22.23 -0.04 -8.10
C VAL A 236 -20.76 -0.27 -7.76
N GLY A 237 -20.49 -0.99 -6.68
CA GLY A 237 -19.13 -1.28 -6.26
C GLY A 237 -18.35 -2.15 -7.24
N VAL A 238 -18.99 -3.19 -7.80
CA VAL A 238 -18.42 -4.01 -8.87
C VAL A 238 -18.14 -3.17 -10.12
N LEU A 239 -19.07 -2.31 -10.53
CA LEU A 239 -18.89 -1.44 -11.69
C LEU A 239 -17.71 -0.47 -11.50
N MET A 240 -17.64 0.20 -10.34
CA MET A 240 -16.51 1.05 -9.96
C MET A 240 -15.20 0.26 -9.92
N GLY A 241 -15.27 -0.99 -9.44
CA GLY A 241 -14.15 -1.92 -9.43
C GLY A 241 -13.56 -2.18 -10.82
N ILE A 242 -14.42 -2.40 -11.82
CA ILE A 242 -13.99 -2.60 -13.22
C ILE A 242 -13.36 -1.33 -13.78
N PHE A 243 -13.99 -0.16 -13.56
CA PHE A 243 -13.49 1.12 -14.08
C PHE A 243 -12.09 1.44 -13.53
N LEU A 244 -11.91 1.28 -12.22
CA LEU A 244 -10.64 1.53 -11.56
C LEU A 244 -9.58 0.49 -11.91
N LEU A 245 -9.96 -0.77 -12.17
CA LEU A 245 -9.04 -1.78 -12.69
C LEU A 245 -8.53 -1.40 -14.10
N GLY A 246 -9.40 -0.91 -14.99
CA GLY A 246 -9.01 -0.42 -16.31
C GLY A 246 -8.00 0.72 -16.23
N LEU A 247 -8.27 1.71 -15.37
CA LEU A 247 -7.36 2.83 -15.10
C LEU A 247 -6.01 2.35 -14.54
N CYS A 248 -6.05 1.44 -13.58
CA CYS A 248 -4.86 0.83 -12.98
C CYS A 248 -3.98 0.14 -14.03
N LEU A 249 -4.60 -0.59 -14.96
CA LEU A 249 -3.90 -1.37 -15.98
C LEU A 249 -3.18 -0.45 -16.98
N VAL A 250 -3.82 0.65 -17.40
CA VAL A 250 -3.18 1.66 -18.25
C VAL A 250 -1.99 2.31 -17.54
N LEU A 251 -2.16 2.75 -16.30
CA LEU A 251 -1.07 3.37 -15.53
C LEU A 251 0.10 2.39 -15.30
N PHE A 252 -0.21 1.12 -15.06
CA PHE A 252 0.79 0.07 -14.94
C PHE A 252 1.57 -0.13 -16.25
N LEU A 253 0.90 -0.20 -17.40
CA LEU A 253 1.57 -0.34 -18.70
C LEU A 253 2.42 0.89 -19.04
N MET A 254 1.94 2.09 -18.71
CA MET A 254 2.70 3.34 -18.88
C MET A 254 3.96 3.38 -18.01
N ALA A 255 3.97 2.70 -16.86
CA ALA A 255 5.19 2.51 -16.07
C ALA A 255 6.08 1.41 -16.65
N LEU A 256 5.50 0.26 -17.03
CA LEU A 256 6.22 -0.95 -17.43
C LEU A 256 6.95 -0.84 -18.78
N ILE A 257 6.28 -0.33 -19.81
CA ILE A 257 6.83 -0.28 -21.18
C ILE A 257 8.14 0.54 -21.26
N PRO A 258 8.21 1.78 -20.73
CA PRO A 258 9.46 2.56 -20.76
C PRO A 258 10.45 2.15 -19.66
N TYR A 259 10.08 1.27 -18.73
CA TYR A 259 10.86 1.01 -17.52
C TYR A 259 12.30 0.59 -17.83
N TYR A 260 12.49 -0.36 -18.75
CA TYR A 260 13.83 -0.90 -19.03
C TYR A 260 14.79 0.13 -19.63
N SER A 261 14.29 1.04 -20.47
CA SER A 261 15.10 2.06 -21.12
C SER A 261 15.34 3.27 -20.21
N LYS A 262 14.42 3.55 -19.28
CA LYS A 262 14.50 4.71 -18.39
C LYS A 262 15.18 4.42 -17.05
N LEU A 263 15.26 3.17 -16.61
CA LEU A 263 15.82 2.80 -15.31
C LEU A 263 17.35 2.90 -15.29
N HIS A 264 17.90 3.58 -14.27
CA HIS A 264 19.31 3.47 -13.94
C HIS A 264 19.62 2.12 -13.28
N LYS A 265 20.61 1.41 -13.83
CA LYS A 265 21.07 0.12 -13.31
C LYS A 265 22.22 0.31 -12.31
N LYS A 266 22.03 1.22 -11.34
CA LYS A 266 23.02 1.55 -10.31
C LYS A 266 22.61 0.95 -8.98
N LEU A 267 23.53 0.22 -8.34
CA LEU A 267 23.28 -0.44 -7.06
C LEU A 267 23.06 0.56 -5.91
N SER A 268 23.62 1.77 -6.00
CA SER A 268 23.37 2.87 -5.05
C SER A 268 21.93 3.39 -5.06
N GLU A 269 21.15 3.11 -6.12
CA GLU A 269 19.76 3.56 -6.27
C GLU A 269 18.75 2.43 -5.97
N VAL A 270 19.21 1.30 -5.42
CA VAL A 270 18.41 0.07 -5.22
C VAL A 270 17.18 0.29 -4.33
N LEU A 271 17.22 1.24 -3.39
CA LEU A 271 16.08 1.50 -2.51
C LEU A 271 14.83 1.93 -3.29
N GLY A 272 15.00 2.61 -4.43
CA GLY A 272 13.89 2.97 -5.31
C GLY A 272 13.19 1.75 -5.90
N LEU A 273 13.89 0.65 -6.13
CA LEU A 273 13.35 -0.57 -6.75
C LEU A 273 12.20 -1.17 -5.95
N TRP A 274 12.17 -0.97 -4.63
CA TRP A 274 11.08 -1.44 -3.77
C TRP A 274 9.71 -0.83 -4.12
N ALA A 275 9.70 0.37 -4.71
CA ALA A 275 8.49 1.03 -5.19
C ALA A 275 7.77 0.26 -6.32
N THR A 276 8.45 -0.69 -6.97
CA THR A 276 7.85 -1.55 -7.99
C THR A 276 6.97 -2.66 -7.42
N THR A 277 7.06 -2.96 -6.12
CA THR A 277 6.39 -4.13 -5.52
C THR A 277 5.06 -3.80 -4.84
N PHE A 278 5.04 -2.78 -3.98
CA PHE A 278 3.89 -2.41 -3.16
C PHE A 278 2.64 -1.99 -3.95
N PRO A 279 2.72 -1.13 -4.98
CA PRO A 279 1.53 -0.60 -5.67
C PRO A 279 0.76 -1.67 -6.46
N ILE A 280 1.48 -2.65 -7.00
CA ILE A 280 0.91 -3.73 -7.80
C ILE A 280 0.03 -4.66 -6.95
N VAL A 281 0.19 -4.63 -5.62
CA VAL A 281 -0.62 -5.42 -4.69
C VAL A 281 -2.11 -5.08 -4.82
N GLY A 282 -2.45 -3.79 -4.96
CA GLY A 282 -3.82 -3.33 -5.15
C GLY A 282 -4.45 -3.95 -6.41
N MET A 283 -3.79 -3.76 -7.56
CA MET A 283 -4.24 -4.33 -8.85
C MET A 283 -4.41 -5.86 -8.80
N THR A 284 -3.43 -6.56 -8.23
CA THR A 284 -3.44 -8.03 -8.15
C THR A 284 -4.60 -8.51 -7.27
N THR A 285 -4.91 -7.78 -6.20
CA THR A 285 -6.03 -8.08 -5.31
C THR A 285 -7.38 -7.76 -5.98
N ALA A 286 -7.46 -6.69 -6.76
CA ALA A 286 -8.63 -6.36 -7.58
C ALA A 286 -8.95 -7.47 -8.59
N LEU A 287 -7.93 -7.98 -9.29
CA LEU A 287 -8.07 -9.13 -10.22
C LEU A 287 -8.59 -10.38 -9.50
N ARG A 288 -8.10 -10.66 -8.28
CA ARG A 288 -8.60 -11.78 -7.46
C ARG A 288 -10.09 -11.61 -7.17
N LEU A 289 -10.48 -10.45 -6.65
CA LEU A 289 -11.84 -10.16 -6.21
C LEU A 289 -12.84 -10.22 -7.36
N LEU A 290 -12.55 -9.55 -8.48
CA LEU A 290 -13.42 -9.60 -9.66
C LEU A 290 -13.45 -11.02 -10.27
N GLY A 291 -12.33 -11.75 -10.19
CA GLY A 291 -12.30 -13.16 -10.58
C GLY A 291 -13.25 -14.02 -9.73
N ASP A 292 -13.33 -13.77 -8.43
CA ASP A 292 -14.27 -14.48 -7.53
C ASP A 292 -15.72 -14.10 -7.83
N ILE A 293 -15.99 -12.82 -8.04
CA ILE A 293 -17.34 -12.32 -8.33
C ILE A 293 -17.87 -12.85 -9.67
N PHE A 294 -17.05 -12.81 -10.72
CA PHE A 294 -17.43 -13.28 -12.05
C PHE A 294 -17.16 -14.78 -12.28
N GLN A 295 -16.62 -15.49 -11.29
CA GLN A 295 -16.17 -16.88 -11.43
C GLN A 295 -15.25 -17.08 -12.66
N SER A 296 -14.39 -16.10 -12.93
CA SER A 296 -13.59 -16.03 -14.16
C SER A 296 -12.19 -16.64 -13.98
N GLY A 297 -11.95 -17.76 -14.67
CA GLY A 297 -10.63 -18.38 -14.75
C GLY A 297 -9.55 -17.45 -15.33
N THR A 298 -9.91 -16.58 -16.28
CA THR A 298 -8.98 -15.62 -16.90
C THR A 298 -8.49 -14.57 -15.91
N LEU A 299 -9.38 -14.01 -15.09
CA LEU A 299 -9.01 -13.03 -14.07
C LEU A 299 -8.14 -13.66 -12.97
N HIS A 300 -8.45 -14.90 -12.60
CA HIS A 300 -7.58 -15.66 -11.70
C HIS A 300 -6.21 -15.93 -12.31
N PHE A 301 -6.13 -16.33 -13.59
CA PHE A 301 -4.86 -16.53 -14.27
C PHE A 301 -4.03 -15.25 -14.32
N ALA A 302 -4.65 -14.12 -14.68
CA ALA A 302 -4.00 -12.80 -14.65
C ALA A 302 -3.48 -12.46 -13.24
N GLN A 303 -4.26 -12.74 -12.19
CA GLN A 303 -3.81 -12.58 -10.80
C GLN A 303 -2.58 -13.43 -10.45
N HIS A 304 -2.52 -14.68 -10.93
CA HIS A 304 -1.35 -15.55 -10.72
C HIS A 304 -0.11 -14.99 -11.42
N VAL A 305 -0.24 -14.55 -12.67
CA VAL A 305 0.85 -13.93 -13.44
C VAL A 305 1.37 -12.68 -12.73
N MET A 306 0.47 -11.80 -12.29
CA MET A 306 0.85 -10.58 -11.56
C MET A 306 1.51 -10.90 -10.21
N THR A 307 1.04 -11.93 -9.51
CA THR A 307 1.66 -12.38 -8.25
C THR A 307 3.09 -12.89 -8.48
N ALA A 308 3.30 -13.68 -9.53
CA ALA A 308 4.63 -14.17 -9.92
C ALA A 308 5.56 -13.01 -10.31
N PHE A 309 5.06 -12.04 -11.09
CA PHE A 309 5.81 -10.84 -11.46
C PHE A 309 6.30 -10.06 -10.22
N VAL A 310 5.39 -9.79 -9.26
CA VAL A 310 5.75 -9.07 -8.03
C VAL A 310 6.71 -9.88 -7.16
N PHE A 311 6.54 -11.21 -7.10
CA PHE A 311 7.44 -12.08 -6.36
C PHE A 311 8.86 -12.05 -6.96
N CYS A 312 9.00 -12.14 -8.28
CA CYS A 312 10.28 -12.01 -8.96
C CYS A 312 10.93 -10.65 -8.71
N ALA A 313 10.16 -9.56 -8.86
CA ALA A 313 10.65 -8.20 -8.57
C ALA A 313 11.12 -8.06 -7.11
N TYR A 314 10.41 -8.67 -6.16
CA TYR A 314 10.79 -8.70 -4.76
C TYR A 314 12.11 -9.45 -4.52
N VAL A 315 12.30 -10.63 -5.13
CA VAL A 315 13.56 -11.39 -4.99
C VAL A 315 14.73 -10.62 -5.57
N VAL A 316 14.56 -9.97 -6.72
CA VAL A 316 15.58 -9.10 -7.32
C VAL A 316 15.91 -7.92 -6.40
N ALA A 317 14.89 -7.21 -5.90
CA ALA A 317 15.07 -6.09 -4.98
C ALA A 317 15.78 -6.50 -3.69
N LEU A 318 15.39 -7.64 -3.11
CA LEU A 318 16.01 -8.18 -1.91
C LEU A 318 17.48 -8.53 -2.15
N THR A 319 17.77 -9.22 -3.25
CA THR A 319 19.14 -9.62 -3.62
C THR A 319 20.05 -8.42 -3.81
N PHE A 320 19.59 -7.42 -4.57
CA PHE A 320 20.36 -6.19 -4.77
C PHE A 320 20.49 -5.37 -3.48
N THR A 321 19.48 -5.36 -2.61
CA THR A 321 19.57 -4.68 -1.31
C THR A 321 20.64 -5.34 -0.44
N VAL A 322 20.67 -6.68 -0.37
CA VAL A 322 21.71 -7.43 0.36
C VAL A 322 23.11 -7.17 -0.23
N LEU A 323 23.24 -7.16 -1.56
CA LEU A 323 24.51 -6.84 -2.22
C LEU A 323 24.97 -5.40 -1.96
N ALA A 324 24.04 -4.45 -1.95
CA ALA A 324 24.32 -3.04 -1.66
C ALA A 324 24.72 -2.83 -0.20
N LEU A 325 24.09 -3.55 0.74
CA LEU A 325 24.49 -3.58 2.15
C LEU A 325 25.90 -4.15 2.32
N TYR A 326 26.19 -5.28 1.66
CA TYR A 326 27.52 -5.90 1.69
C TYR A 326 28.60 -4.97 1.15
N LYS A 327 28.30 -4.24 0.07
CA LYS A 327 29.19 -3.23 -0.52
C LYS A 327 29.19 -1.88 0.22
N GLN A 328 28.51 -1.78 1.37
CA GLN A 328 28.43 -0.57 2.20
C GLN A 328 27.86 0.66 1.46
N GLN A 329 27.01 0.47 0.46
CA GLN A 329 26.45 1.55 -0.36
C GLN A 329 25.13 2.12 0.18
N ILE A 330 24.64 1.64 1.33
CA ILE A 330 23.34 2.03 1.91
C ILE A 330 23.51 2.64 3.31
N LEU A 331 24.14 1.92 4.25
CA LEU A 331 24.16 2.31 5.67
C LEU A 331 25.28 3.29 6.03
N PHE A 332 26.29 3.44 5.18
CA PHE A 332 27.45 4.28 5.43
C PHE A 332 27.45 5.46 4.45
N SER A 333 27.38 6.69 4.96
CA SER A 333 27.63 7.89 4.16
C SER A 333 29.14 8.09 3.99
N SER A 334 29.57 8.68 2.87
CA SER A 334 30.95 9.14 2.71
C SER A 334 31.29 10.19 3.79
N SER A 335 32.55 10.20 4.23
CA SER A 335 33.06 11.03 5.33
C SER A 335 32.78 12.53 5.17
N GLU A 336 32.59 13.01 3.95
CA GLU A 336 32.28 14.42 3.63
C GLU A 336 30.83 14.82 3.95
N GLN A 337 29.91 13.88 4.11
CA GLN A 337 28.52 14.17 4.49
C GLN A 337 28.31 14.16 6.01
N VAL A 338 29.37 13.88 6.79
CA VAL A 338 29.32 13.69 8.24
C VAL A 338 29.73 14.96 9.01
N LEU A 339 30.25 15.98 8.33
CA LEU A 339 30.64 17.28 8.91
C LEU A 339 29.53 18.32 8.80
#